data_AF-A0A9E2YS03-F1
#
_entry.id   AF-A0A9E2YS03-F1
#
_cell.length_a   1.000
_cell.length_b   1.000
_cell.length_c   1.000
_cell.angle_alpha   90.00
_cell.angle_beta   90.00
_cell.angle_gamma   90.00
#
_symmetry.space_group_name_H-M   'P 1'
#
loop_
_entity.id
_entity.type
_entity.pdbx_description
1 polymer ?
#
loop_
_entity_poly.entity_id
_entity_poly.type
_entity_poly.pdbx_seq_one_letter_code
_entity_poly.pdbx_strand_id
1 'polypeptide(L)'
;MFRSAQLSFVVLFLLSYVQVHAQAQPETKPAPQMITADATNSTPSGATFVVPAGWTYLNDAGVSTLQPPETDTRILILDVNAANADAAVASAWAKALPGMKRPLKIATPIPDRDGWSSGKRFDYETSPNERAVVVALAKRAGDTWTVTLLDGLEPTFEKRSAQIGLIVRSLRPKAYQRESFAGRKALALTAERIEILKSFVDASMKKLGVPGAGFALIDNNRVVYEGGVGVRELGKSTPVDANTLFMAASNTKGMTTLLLARLVDAKKLAWDQQVSEVYKSFKLGDAETTREVEVKHLVCACTGLPRQDMEWLFNFKKYNPASTFTLLSNMQPTS
;
A
#
# COMPACT_ATOMS: atom_id res chain seq x y z
N MET A 1 77.31 34.32 54.08
CA MET A 1 77.40 32.86 53.81
C MET A 1 77.03 32.65 52.34
N PHE A 2 77.96 32.06 51.57
CA PHE A 2 78.02 32.07 50.11
C PHE A 2 76.88 31.32 49.41
N ARG A 3 76.39 31.88 48.29
CA ARG A 3 75.60 31.19 47.26
C ARG A 3 76.56 30.65 46.18
N SER A 4 76.41 29.38 45.77
CA SER A 4 77.07 28.82 44.59
C SER A 4 76.05 28.34 43.56
N ALA A 5 76.34 28.66 42.29
CA ALA A 5 75.59 28.28 41.11
C ALA A 5 75.78 26.81 40.73
N GLN A 6 74.83 26.23 39.96
CA GLN A 6 75.13 25.11 39.08
C GLN A 6 74.20 25.05 37.85
N LEU A 7 74.84 24.69 36.73
CA LEU A 7 74.40 24.69 35.34
C LEU A 7 73.43 23.55 35.00
N SER A 8 72.52 23.81 34.06
CA SER A 8 71.65 22.83 33.39
C SER A 8 72.36 22.05 32.29
N PHE A 9 72.08 20.75 32.18
CA PHE A 9 72.37 19.91 31.01
C PHE A 9 71.06 19.40 30.41
N VAL A 10 70.90 19.55 29.09
CA VAL A 10 69.76 19.07 28.29
C VAL A 10 70.15 17.77 27.62
N VAL A 11 69.32 16.73 27.72
CA VAL A 11 69.43 15.48 26.96
C VAL A 11 68.16 15.29 26.14
N LEU A 12 68.32 15.20 24.82
CA LEU A 12 67.26 14.97 23.84
C LEU A 12 67.17 13.46 23.55
N PHE A 13 66.00 12.85 23.71
CA PHE A 13 65.72 11.48 23.24
C PHE A 13 64.85 11.52 21.97
N LEU A 14 65.34 10.88 20.90
CA LEU A 14 64.60 10.61 19.67
C LEU A 14 63.77 9.33 19.84
N LEU A 15 62.45 9.43 19.65
CA LEU A 15 61.52 8.30 19.59
C LEU A 15 61.05 8.12 18.14
N SER A 16 61.42 7.00 17.53
CA SER A 16 60.99 6.56 16.21
C SER A 16 59.57 5.99 16.26
N TYR A 17 58.66 6.56 15.46
CA TYR A 17 57.30 6.05 15.25
C TYR A 17 57.33 4.89 14.24
N VAL A 18 56.89 3.70 14.67
CA VAL A 18 56.54 2.60 13.75
C VAL A 18 55.04 2.72 13.45
N GLN A 19 54.68 3.05 12.20
CA GLN A 19 53.29 3.02 11.73
C GLN A 19 52.86 1.57 11.50
N VAL A 20 52.04 1.04 12.41
CA VAL A 20 51.27 -0.18 12.17
C VAL A 20 50.17 0.15 11.15
N HIS A 21 50.31 -0.35 9.92
CA HIS A 21 49.26 -0.31 8.92
C HIS A 21 48.15 -1.29 9.33
N ALA A 22 47.01 -0.78 9.77
CA ALA A 22 45.80 -1.57 9.92
C ALA A 22 45.32 -2.00 8.52
N GLN A 23 45.46 -3.29 8.19
CA GLN A 23 44.78 -3.87 7.04
C GLN A 23 43.27 -3.80 7.31
N ALA A 24 42.54 -3.08 6.45
CA ALA A 24 41.08 -3.11 6.45
C ALA A 24 40.61 -4.56 6.27
N GLN A 25 39.82 -5.06 7.21
CA GLN A 25 39.10 -6.32 7.02
C GLN A 25 38.20 -6.18 5.78
N PRO A 26 38.12 -7.19 4.89
CA PRO A 26 37.18 -7.16 3.79
C PRO A 26 35.76 -7.04 4.35
N GLU A 27 35.04 -5.99 3.96
CA GLU A 27 33.63 -5.80 4.31
C GLU A 27 32.86 -7.07 3.91
N THR A 28 32.31 -7.77 4.90
CA THR A 28 31.44 -8.92 4.65
C THR A 28 30.20 -8.41 3.94
N LYS A 29 30.04 -8.79 2.67
CA LYS A 29 28.87 -8.42 1.86
C LYS A 29 27.58 -8.77 2.62
N PRO A 30 26.60 -7.87 2.72
CA PRO A 30 25.33 -8.16 3.39
C PRO A 30 24.66 -9.39 2.78
N ALA A 31 24.17 -10.31 3.62
CA ALA A 31 23.49 -11.52 3.18
C ALA A 31 21.97 -11.30 3.15
N PRO A 32 21.25 -11.84 2.14
CA PRO A 32 19.79 -11.83 2.13
C PRO A 32 19.23 -12.60 3.33
N GLN A 33 18.19 -12.05 3.95
CA GLN A 33 17.52 -12.64 5.11
C GLN A 33 16.05 -12.92 4.80
N MET A 34 15.59 -14.14 5.06
CA MET A 34 14.16 -14.45 5.04
C MET A 34 13.48 -13.93 6.30
N ILE A 35 12.39 -13.18 6.12
CA ILE A 35 11.58 -12.61 7.20
C ILE A 35 10.52 -13.62 7.62
N THR A 36 10.45 -13.96 8.90
CA THR A 36 9.52 -14.98 9.42
C THR A 36 8.21 -14.41 9.94
N ALA A 37 8.17 -13.12 10.28
CA ALA A 37 7.00 -12.37 10.69
C ALA A 37 7.09 -10.93 10.16
N ASP A 38 5.95 -10.29 9.90
CA ASP A 38 5.91 -8.90 9.41
C ASP A 38 6.81 -7.99 10.26
N ALA A 39 7.81 -7.38 9.64
CA ALA A 39 8.87 -6.65 10.34
C ALA A 39 9.06 -5.24 9.80
N THR A 40 9.09 -4.25 10.71
CA THR A 40 9.46 -2.88 10.35
C THR A 40 10.95 -2.79 10.05
N ASN A 41 11.28 -2.20 8.92
CA ASN A 41 12.63 -1.91 8.44
C ASN A 41 12.73 -0.43 8.07
N SER A 42 13.94 0.05 7.82
CA SER A 42 14.18 1.43 7.44
C SER A 42 15.21 1.58 6.32
N THR A 43 15.02 2.60 5.50
CA THR A 43 16.05 3.07 4.57
C THR A 43 17.18 3.79 5.33
N PRO A 44 18.35 4.03 4.71
CA PRO A 44 19.45 4.78 5.36
C PRO A 44 19.07 6.18 5.86
N SER A 45 18.15 6.88 5.19
CA SER A 45 17.63 8.18 5.64
C SER A 45 16.65 8.07 6.82
N GLY A 46 16.22 6.86 7.16
CA GLY A 46 15.31 6.56 8.26
C GLY A 46 13.84 6.50 7.87
N ALA A 47 13.48 6.49 6.58
CA ALA A 47 12.11 6.19 6.17
C ALA A 47 11.77 4.73 6.50
N THR A 48 10.68 4.49 7.22
CA THR A 48 10.29 3.16 7.69
C THR A 48 9.28 2.50 6.76
N PHE A 49 9.36 1.18 6.60
CA PHE A 49 8.39 0.35 5.86
C PHE A 49 8.31 -1.04 6.49
N VAL A 50 7.27 -1.80 6.17
CA VAL A 50 7.11 -3.19 6.62
C VAL A 50 7.56 -4.15 5.52
N VAL A 51 8.36 -5.16 5.90
CA VAL A 51 8.65 -6.33 5.08
C VAL A 51 7.70 -7.46 5.51
N PRO A 52 6.90 -8.03 4.61
CA PRO A 52 5.96 -9.09 4.95
C PRO A 52 6.65 -10.40 5.33
N ALA A 53 6.00 -11.21 6.16
CA ALA A 53 6.42 -12.57 6.44
C ALA A 53 6.55 -13.41 5.15
N GLY A 54 7.56 -14.28 5.10
CA GLY A 54 7.89 -15.14 3.96
C GLY A 54 8.67 -14.46 2.83
N TRP A 55 9.01 -13.17 2.97
CA TRP A 55 9.80 -12.44 1.97
C TRP A 55 11.28 -12.44 2.31
N THR A 56 12.13 -12.36 1.29
CA THR A 56 13.57 -12.14 1.46
C THR A 56 13.87 -10.64 1.44
N TYR A 57 14.66 -10.17 2.40
CA TYR A 57 15.13 -8.80 2.51
C TYR A 57 16.65 -8.73 2.40
N LEU A 58 17.15 -7.76 1.64
CA LEU A 58 18.58 -7.43 1.56
C LEU A 58 18.71 -5.91 1.52
N ASN A 59 19.60 -5.35 2.33
CA ASN A 59 20.10 -3.99 2.13
C ASN A 59 21.54 -4.07 1.63
N ASP A 60 21.78 -3.64 0.40
CA ASP A 60 23.13 -3.58 -0.18
C ASP A 60 23.36 -2.18 -0.75
N ALA A 61 24.47 -1.54 -0.33
CA ALA A 61 24.84 -0.18 -0.71
C ALA A 61 23.69 0.86 -0.62
N GLY A 62 22.79 0.71 0.36
CA GLY A 62 21.64 1.60 0.57
C GLY A 62 20.45 1.35 -0.36
N VAL A 63 20.39 0.19 -1.02
CA VAL A 63 19.21 -0.29 -1.76
C VAL A 63 18.56 -1.42 -0.96
N SER A 64 17.37 -1.17 -0.44
CA SER A 64 16.54 -2.19 0.20
C SER A 64 15.82 -3.01 -0.86
N THR A 65 16.22 -4.26 -1.06
CA THR A 65 15.60 -5.22 -1.98
C THR A 65 14.71 -6.18 -1.20
N LEU A 66 13.42 -6.20 -1.55
CA LEU A 66 12.42 -7.10 -0.99
C LEU A 66 11.95 -8.03 -2.11
N GLN A 67 12.11 -9.33 -1.93
CA GLN A 67 11.71 -10.35 -2.90
C GLN A 67 10.66 -11.28 -2.30
N PRO A 68 9.52 -11.51 -2.97
CA PRO A 68 8.60 -12.55 -2.58
C PRO A 68 9.21 -13.94 -2.81
N PRO A 69 8.53 -15.04 -2.41
CA PRO A 69 8.97 -16.39 -2.74
C PRO A 69 9.17 -16.63 -4.24
N GLU A 70 8.40 -15.95 -5.08
CA GLU A 70 8.56 -15.97 -6.53
C GLU A 70 9.82 -15.19 -6.96
N THR A 71 10.61 -15.76 -7.87
CA THR A 71 11.90 -15.20 -8.30
C THR A 71 11.80 -14.12 -9.37
N ASP A 72 10.60 -13.85 -9.88
CA ASP A 72 10.34 -12.99 -11.03
C ASP A 72 10.03 -11.54 -10.67
N THR A 73 9.86 -11.23 -9.38
CA THR A 73 9.41 -9.94 -8.88
C THR A 73 10.32 -9.43 -7.78
N ARG A 74 10.58 -8.12 -7.77
CA ARG A 74 11.30 -7.46 -6.69
C ARG A 74 10.72 -6.08 -6.41
N ILE A 75 10.77 -5.68 -5.14
CA ILE A 75 10.46 -4.33 -4.70
C ILE A 75 11.76 -3.70 -4.18
N LEU A 76 12.13 -2.54 -4.71
CA LEU A 76 13.35 -1.85 -4.33
C LEU A 76 12.99 -0.53 -3.65
N ILE A 77 13.58 -0.23 -2.50
CA ILE A 77 13.37 1.03 -1.78
C ILE A 77 14.73 1.67 -1.50
N LEU A 78 14.88 2.94 -1.85
CA LEU A 78 16.11 3.68 -1.66
C LEU A 78 15.87 5.18 -1.52
N ASP A 79 16.80 5.83 -0.84
CA ASP A 79 16.81 7.27 -0.69
C ASP A 79 17.65 7.93 -1.77
N VAL A 80 17.16 9.05 -2.28
CA VAL A 80 17.80 9.84 -3.32
C VAL A 80 17.71 11.32 -2.99
N ASN A 81 18.84 12.01 -3.04
CA ASN A 81 18.86 13.47 -3.02
C ASN A 81 18.83 13.96 -4.47
N ALA A 82 17.74 14.64 -4.84
CA ALA A 82 17.53 15.13 -6.20
C ALA A 82 16.62 16.36 -6.18
N ALA A 83 16.77 17.21 -7.20
CA ALA A 83 16.00 18.45 -7.32
C ALA A 83 14.48 18.22 -7.45
N ASN A 84 14.08 17.10 -8.06
CA ASN A 84 12.67 16.76 -8.30
C ASN A 84 12.46 15.23 -8.39
N ALA A 85 11.20 14.81 -8.47
CA ALA A 85 10.80 13.40 -8.52
C ALA A 85 11.39 12.67 -9.73
N ASP A 86 11.40 13.32 -10.91
CA ASP A 86 11.87 12.73 -12.16
C ASP A 86 13.38 12.41 -12.09
N ALA A 87 14.19 13.35 -11.58
CA ALA A 87 15.60 13.13 -11.31
C ALA A 87 15.83 12.06 -10.22
N ALA A 88 15.01 12.06 -9.16
CA ALA A 88 15.10 11.06 -8.11
C ALA A 88 14.88 9.63 -8.65
N VAL A 89 13.86 9.44 -9.48
CA VAL A 89 13.54 8.14 -10.09
C VAL A 89 14.59 7.71 -11.10
N ALA A 90 15.11 8.62 -11.92
CA ALA A 90 16.19 8.31 -12.86
C ALA A 90 17.45 7.81 -12.12
N SER A 91 17.87 8.52 -11.06
CA SER A 91 18.98 8.09 -10.21
C SER A 91 18.70 6.77 -9.48
N ALA A 92 17.45 6.55 -9.05
CA ALA A 92 17.06 5.32 -8.38
C ALA A 92 17.19 4.09 -9.30
N TRP A 93 16.66 4.18 -10.54
CA TRP A 93 16.83 3.12 -11.53
C TRP A 93 18.29 2.90 -11.89
N ALA A 94 19.05 3.97 -12.15
CA ALA A 94 20.47 3.87 -12.47
C ALA A 94 21.28 3.17 -11.37
N LYS A 95 20.93 3.37 -10.09
CA LYS A 95 21.58 2.74 -8.96
C LYS A 95 21.14 1.29 -8.74
N ALA A 96 19.84 1.02 -8.78
CA ALA A 96 19.30 -0.27 -8.38
C ALA A 96 19.20 -1.29 -9.53
N LEU A 97 18.91 -0.83 -10.75
CA LEU A 97 18.76 -1.63 -11.96
C LEU A 97 19.28 -0.85 -13.19
N PRO A 98 20.62 -0.73 -13.38
CA PRO A 98 21.22 0.06 -14.45
C PRO A 98 20.77 -0.33 -15.88
N GLY A 99 20.25 -1.55 -16.05
CA GLY A 99 19.72 -2.05 -17.32
C GLY A 99 18.31 -1.56 -17.67
N MET A 100 17.63 -0.83 -16.78
CA MET A 100 16.28 -0.32 -17.05
C MET A 100 16.31 0.78 -18.11
N LYS A 101 15.72 0.49 -19.29
CA LYS A 101 15.64 1.40 -20.45
C LYS A 101 14.21 1.59 -20.98
N ARG A 102 13.20 1.19 -20.20
CA ARG A 102 11.80 1.26 -20.64
C ARG A 102 11.35 2.72 -20.77
N PRO A 103 10.64 3.08 -21.85
CA PRO A 103 10.05 4.41 -21.98
C PRO A 103 9.04 4.67 -20.87
N LEU A 104 8.95 5.93 -20.44
CA LEU A 104 7.91 6.37 -19.52
C LEU A 104 6.57 6.44 -20.25
N LYS A 105 5.55 5.74 -19.75
CA LYS A 105 4.19 5.80 -20.31
C LYS A 105 3.44 7.01 -19.77
N ILE A 106 3.42 7.17 -18.46
CA ILE A 106 2.74 8.28 -17.80
C ILE A 106 3.34 8.55 -16.42
N ALA A 107 3.34 9.81 -16.00
CA ALA A 107 3.64 10.17 -14.62
C ALA A 107 2.49 10.99 -14.01
N THR A 108 2.04 10.61 -12.82
CA THR A 108 0.88 11.19 -12.14
C THR A 108 1.26 11.70 -10.75
N PRO A 109 0.78 12.89 -10.32
CA PRO A 109 1.02 13.38 -8.97
C PRO A 109 0.41 12.44 -7.92
N ILE A 110 1.13 12.26 -6.80
CA ILE A 110 0.61 11.62 -5.59
C ILE A 110 0.32 12.75 -4.59
N PRO A 111 -0.92 12.87 -4.08
CA PRO A 111 -1.26 13.88 -3.09
C PRO A 111 -0.46 13.74 -1.79
N ASP A 112 -0.17 14.87 -1.17
CA ASP A 112 0.47 14.94 0.15
C ASP A 112 -0.38 14.22 1.19
N ARG A 113 0.26 13.29 1.91
CA ARG A 113 -0.38 12.47 2.95
C ARG A 113 0.69 11.82 3.81
N ASP A 114 0.33 11.42 5.03
CA ASP A 114 1.19 10.57 5.88
C ASP A 114 2.60 11.16 6.12
N GLY A 115 2.70 12.49 6.20
CA GLY A 115 3.96 13.22 6.40
C GLY A 115 4.80 13.45 5.13
N TRP A 116 4.34 13.01 3.95
CA TRP A 116 4.98 13.30 2.66
C TRP A 116 4.49 14.64 2.11
N SER A 117 5.40 15.47 1.60
CA SER A 117 5.13 16.84 1.12
C SER A 117 5.16 16.99 -0.41
N SER A 118 5.44 15.91 -1.12
CA SER A 118 5.32 15.80 -2.57
C SER A 118 5.42 14.33 -2.97
N GLY A 119 4.75 13.94 -4.05
CA GLY A 119 4.99 12.64 -4.64
C GLY A 119 4.56 12.54 -6.09
N LYS A 120 5.10 11.55 -6.78
CA LYS A 120 4.78 11.24 -8.18
C LYS A 120 4.90 9.74 -8.41
N ARG A 121 3.93 9.18 -9.14
CA ARG A 121 3.94 7.81 -9.65
C ARG A 121 4.36 7.85 -11.11
N PHE A 122 5.20 6.90 -11.52
CA PHE A 122 5.69 6.74 -12.88
C PHE A 122 5.35 5.33 -13.32
N ASP A 123 4.54 5.21 -14.36
CA ASP A 123 4.21 3.94 -14.99
C ASP A 123 4.99 3.87 -16.32
N TYR A 124 5.69 2.77 -16.56
CA TYR A 124 6.52 2.58 -17.75
C TYR A 124 5.81 1.72 -18.80
N GLU A 125 6.28 1.80 -20.04
CA GLU A 125 5.75 0.99 -21.13
C GLU A 125 6.10 -0.49 -20.94
N THR A 126 5.06 -1.33 -21.03
CA THR A 126 5.14 -2.79 -21.01
C THR A 126 4.25 -3.35 -22.12
N SER A 127 4.64 -4.48 -22.71
CA SER A 127 3.79 -5.14 -23.71
C SER A 127 2.82 -6.12 -23.03
N PRO A 128 1.60 -6.32 -23.59
CA PRO A 128 0.68 -7.33 -23.07
C PRO A 128 1.28 -8.74 -23.04
N ASN A 129 2.21 -9.05 -23.96
CA ASN A 129 2.85 -10.36 -24.04
C ASN A 129 3.87 -10.57 -22.92
N GLU A 130 4.54 -9.51 -22.46
CA GLU A 130 5.50 -9.58 -21.36
C GLU A 130 4.81 -9.76 -20.01
N ARG A 131 3.57 -9.24 -19.87
CA ARG A 131 2.83 -9.18 -18.60
C ARG A 131 3.68 -8.59 -17.47
N ALA A 132 4.52 -7.61 -17.79
CA ALA A 132 5.42 -6.98 -16.84
C ALA A 132 4.72 -5.83 -16.09
N VAL A 133 5.13 -5.64 -14.84
CA VAL A 133 4.79 -4.48 -14.01
C VAL A 133 6.08 -3.73 -13.74
N VAL A 134 6.19 -2.52 -14.28
CA VAL A 134 7.33 -1.62 -14.06
C VAL A 134 6.80 -0.25 -13.67
N VAL A 135 6.97 0.09 -12.39
CA VAL A 135 6.42 1.31 -11.77
C VAL A 135 7.44 1.89 -10.81
N ALA A 136 7.55 3.21 -10.74
CA ALA A 136 8.25 3.90 -9.67
C ALA A 136 7.31 4.82 -8.89
N LEU A 137 7.48 4.88 -7.58
CA LEU A 137 6.81 5.81 -6.69
C LEU A 137 7.89 6.65 -6.01
N ALA A 138 7.87 7.97 -6.21
CA ALA A 138 8.74 8.88 -5.49
C ALA A 138 7.93 9.70 -4.50
N LYS A 139 8.36 9.74 -3.24
CA LYS A 139 7.76 10.57 -2.20
C LYS A 139 8.84 11.37 -1.49
N ARG A 140 8.58 12.64 -1.19
CA ARG A 140 9.54 13.57 -0.59
C ARG A 140 9.15 13.94 0.82
N ALA A 141 10.14 13.96 1.72
CA ALA A 141 10.05 14.58 3.03
C ALA A 141 11.35 15.33 3.31
N GLY A 142 11.26 16.63 3.63
CA GLY A 142 12.45 17.49 3.68
C GLY A 142 13.16 17.53 2.32
N ASP A 143 14.47 17.26 2.30
CA ASP A 143 15.30 17.28 1.10
C ASP A 143 15.57 15.90 0.48
N THR A 144 14.98 14.85 1.06
CA THR A 144 15.19 13.47 0.61
C THR A 144 13.95 12.94 -0.10
N TRP A 145 14.18 12.31 -1.25
CA TRP A 145 13.20 11.46 -1.91
C TRP A 145 13.40 10.02 -1.46
N THR A 146 12.32 9.38 -1.02
CA THR A 146 12.28 7.92 -0.90
C THR A 146 11.57 7.38 -2.14
N VAL A 147 12.30 6.57 -2.92
CA VAL A 147 11.82 5.98 -4.16
C VAL A 147 11.53 4.50 -3.92
N THR A 148 10.36 4.04 -4.33
CA THR A 148 9.99 2.62 -4.41
C THR A 148 9.88 2.22 -5.87
N LEU A 149 10.66 1.23 -6.29
CA LEU A 149 10.61 0.65 -7.63
C LEU A 149 9.91 -0.71 -7.54
N LEU A 150 8.92 -0.91 -8.39
CA LEU A 150 8.18 -2.16 -8.56
C LEU A 150 8.60 -2.72 -9.92
N ASP A 151 9.22 -3.90 -9.94
CA ASP A 151 9.71 -4.57 -11.15
C ASP A 151 9.42 -6.07 -11.07
N GLY A 152 8.66 -6.62 -12.02
CA GLY A 152 8.35 -8.04 -12.06
C GLY A 152 7.19 -8.40 -12.97
N LEU A 153 6.54 -9.55 -12.70
CA LEU A 153 5.46 -10.08 -13.52
C LEU A 153 4.09 -9.94 -12.85
N GLU A 154 3.09 -9.62 -13.67
CA GLU A 154 1.70 -9.41 -13.27
C GLU A 154 1.13 -10.57 -12.43
N PRO A 155 1.31 -11.87 -12.76
CA PRO A 155 0.78 -12.95 -11.93
C PRO A 155 1.26 -12.90 -10.48
N THR A 156 2.55 -12.61 -10.27
CA THR A 156 3.12 -12.46 -8.93
C THR A 156 2.61 -11.20 -8.25
N PHE A 157 2.50 -10.08 -8.97
CA PHE A 157 1.91 -8.85 -8.41
C PHE A 157 0.45 -9.03 -7.99
N GLU A 158 -0.34 -9.79 -8.75
CA GLU A 158 -1.73 -10.10 -8.39
C GLU A 158 -1.81 -10.96 -7.14
N LYS A 159 -1.07 -12.08 -7.13
CA LYS A 159 -0.98 -13.00 -6.00
C LYS A 159 -0.48 -12.32 -4.72
N ARG A 160 0.49 -11.43 -4.85
CA ARG A 160 1.17 -10.74 -3.74
C ARG A 160 0.64 -9.34 -3.47
N SER A 161 -0.47 -8.95 -4.10
CA SER A 161 -0.98 -7.57 -4.09
C SER A 161 -1.22 -7.02 -2.68
N ALA A 162 -1.71 -7.84 -1.75
CA ALA A 162 -1.89 -7.45 -0.34
C ALA A 162 -0.56 -7.18 0.37
N GLN A 163 0.44 -8.05 0.19
CA GLN A 163 1.77 -7.94 0.77
C GLN A 163 2.55 -6.75 0.18
N ILE A 164 2.47 -6.53 -1.13
CA ILE A 164 3.05 -5.37 -1.81
C ILE A 164 2.34 -4.09 -1.35
N GLY A 165 1.02 -4.14 -1.19
CA GLY A 165 0.23 -3.08 -0.60
C GLY A 165 0.69 -2.71 0.81
N LEU A 166 1.01 -3.70 1.65
CA LEU A 166 1.56 -3.50 2.98
C LEU A 166 2.92 -2.77 2.91
N ILE A 167 3.84 -3.20 2.05
CA ILE A 167 5.14 -2.54 1.85
C ILE A 167 4.95 -1.06 1.49
N VAL A 168 4.20 -0.79 0.42
CA VAL A 168 4.05 0.56 -0.14
C VAL A 168 3.23 1.48 0.79
N ARG A 169 2.20 0.95 1.45
CA ARG A 169 1.28 1.74 2.31
C ARG A 169 1.81 1.90 3.72
N SER A 170 2.75 1.09 4.18
CA SER A 170 3.44 1.27 5.47
C SER A 170 4.60 2.27 5.39
N LEU A 171 5.02 2.66 4.19
CA LEU A 171 6.12 3.61 4.01
C LEU A 171 5.83 4.97 4.67
N ARG A 172 6.68 5.37 5.62
CA ARG A 172 6.59 6.64 6.37
C ARG A 172 7.94 7.35 6.40
N PRO A 173 7.97 8.69 6.34
CA PRO A 173 9.22 9.42 6.50
C PRO A 173 9.72 9.31 7.95
N LYS A 174 11.03 9.51 8.17
CA LYS A 174 11.68 9.40 9.50
C LYS A 174 10.98 10.17 10.61
N ALA A 175 10.47 11.37 10.31
CA ALA A 175 9.82 12.25 11.27
C ALA A 175 8.30 12.03 11.38
N TYR A 176 7.75 10.96 10.80
CA TYR A 176 6.32 10.72 10.83
C TYR A 176 5.82 10.45 12.24
N GLN A 177 4.78 11.18 12.62
CA GLN A 177 3.98 10.90 13.80
C GLN A 177 2.55 10.62 13.34
N ARG A 178 2.03 9.45 13.73
CA ARG A 178 0.65 9.10 13.44
C ARG A 178 -0.26 10.03 14.23
N GLU A 179 -1.14 10.73 13.51
CA GLU A 179 -2.21 11.49 14.16
C GLU A 179 -3.08 10.55 15.00
N SER A 180 -3.31 10.93 16.25
CA SER A 180 -4.14 10.18 17.19
C SER A 180 -5.26 11.05 17.71
N PHE A 181 -6.48 10.55 17.57
CA PHE A 181 -7.68 11.13 18.17
C PHE A 181 -8.02 10.50 19.53
N ALA A 182 -7.14 9.63 20.06
CA ALA A 182 -7.35 9.02 21.38
C ALA A 182 -7.49 10.11 22.45
N GLY A 183 -8.53 10.02 23.27
CA GLY A 183 -8.84 11.00 24.31
C GLY A 183 -9.39 12.34 23.80
N ARG A 184 -9.54 12.54 22.48
CA ARG A 184 -10.20 13.73 21.92
C ARG A 184 -11.72 13.57 21.97
N LYS A 185 -12.41 14.64 22.36
CA LYS A 185 -13.88 14.69 22.30
C LYS A 185 -14.31 15.03 20.88
N ALA A 186 -15.14 14.17 20.27
CA ALA A 186 -15.76 14.48 18.99
C ALA A 186 -16.67 15.70 19.13
N LEU A 187 -16.60 16.61 18.15
CA LEU A 187 -17.44 17.79 18.10
C LEU A 187 -18.82 17.40 17.56
N ALA A 188 -19.89 17.89 18.20
CA ALA A 188 -21.25 17.69 17.71
C ALA A 188 -21.43 18.32 16.32
N LEU A 189 -22.21 17.68 15.46
CA LEU A 189 -22.55 18.16 14.13
C LEU A 189 -23.65 19.22 14.21
N THR A 190 -23.27 20.44 14.59
CA THR A 190 -24.16 21.61 14.56
C THR A 190 -24.52 22.00 13.12
N ALA A 191 -25.58 22.78 12.94
CA ALA A 191 -25.98 23.29 11.62
C ALA A 191 -24.81 23.97 10.88
N GLU A 192 -24.02 24.80 11.57
CA GLU A 192 -22.82 25.43 10.99
C GLU A 192 -21.77 24.42 10.54
N ARG A 193 -21.50 23.36 11.32
CA ARG A 193 -20.53 22.33 10.92
C ARG A 193 -21.03 21.50 9.74
N ILE A 194 -22.34 21.25 9.68
CA ILE A 194 -22.97 20.58 8.54
C ILE A 194 -22.78 21.42 7.27
N GLU A 195 -22.99 22.74 7.34
CA GLU A 195 -22.73 23.63 6.19
C GLU A 195 -21.26 23.66 5.79
N ILE A 196 -20.32 23.70 6.75
CA ILE A 196 -18.88 23.59 6.46
C ILE A 196 -18.57 22.29 5.71
N LEU A 197 -19.13 21.16 6.14
CA LEU A 197 -18.93 19.87 5.49
C LEU A 197 -19.54 19.85 4.07
N LYS A 198 -20.72 20.42 3.87
CA LYS A 198 -21.35 20.56 2.55
C LYS A 198 -20.49 21.42 1.61
N SER A 199 -20.00 22.56 2.08
CA SER A 199 -19.11 23.43 1.30
C SER A 199 -17.78 22.74 0.96
N PHE A 200 -17.23 21.96 1.88
CA PHE A 200 -16.03 21.16 1.63
C PHE A 200 -16.27 20.12 0.52
N VAL A 201 -17.40 19.41 0.56
CA VAL A 201 -17.79 18.44 -0.48
C VAL A 201 -17.97 19.15 -1.82
N ASP A 202 -18.71 20.27 -1.87
CA ASP A 202 -18.90 21.08 -3.09
C ASP A 202 -17.57 21.52 -3.73
N ALA A 203 -16.69 22.12 -2.93
CA ALA A 203 -15.39 22.59 -3.40
C ALA A 203 -14.51 21.43 -3.90
N SER A 204 -14.52 20.30 -3.20
CA SER A 204 -13.78 19.10 -3.60
C SER A 204 -14.32 18.51 -4.91
N MET A 205 -15.64 18.45 -5.07
CA MET A 205 -16.27 17.97 -6.31
C MET A 205 -15.91 18.84 -7.50
N LYS A 206 -15.95 20.17 -7.36
CA LYS A 206 -15.54 21.11 -8.41
C LYS A 206 -14.08 20.91 -8.82
N LYS A 207 -13.19 20.73 -7.83
CA LYS A 207 -11.76 20.47 -8.09
C LYS A 207 -11.52 19.14 -8.82
N LEU A 208 -12.34 18.13 -8.53
CA LEU A 208 -12.18 16.76 -9.06
C LEU A 208 -13.05 16.47 -10.29
N GLY A 209 -13.87 17.43 -10.76
CA GLY A 209 -14.80 17.23 -11.87
C GLY A 209 -15.91 16.22 -11.56
N VAL A 210 -16.30 16.08 -10.28
CA VAL A 210 -17.40 15.19 -9.86
C VAL A 210 -18.73 15.94 -10.02
N PRO A 211 -19.71 15.44 -10.80
CA PRO A 211 -20.97 16.16 -11.07
C PRO A 211 -21.86 16.36 -9.83
N GLY A 212 -21.90 15.37 -8.94
CA GLY A 212 -22.69 15.43 -7.72
C GLY A 212 -22.38 14.27 -6.78
N ALA A 213 -22.71 14.47 -5.49
CA ALA A 213 -22.49 13.49 -4.43
C ALA A 213 -23.65 13.51 -3.44
N GLY A 214 -24.13 12.32 -3.08
CA GLY A 214 -25.08 12.11 -1.98
C GLY A 214 -24.35 11.68 -0.71
N PHE A 215 -24.77 12.18 0.45
CA PHE A 215 -24.22 11.78 1.74
C PHE A 215 -25.21 12.03 2.88
N ALA A 216 -25.01 11.30 3.97
CA ALA A 216 -25.72 11.47 5.22
C ALA A 216 -24.73 11.66 6.36
N LEU A 217 -25.12 12.47 7.35
CA LEU A 217 -24.36 12.72 8.57
C LEU A 217 -25.16 12.20 9.76
N ILE A 218 -24.51 11.36 10.56
CA ILE A 218 -25.12 10.71 11.72
C ILE A 218 -24.37 11.18 12.97
N ASP A 219 -25.10 11.74 13.94
CA ASP A 219 -24.57 12.16 15.23
C ASP A 219 -25.47 11.64 16.35
N ASN A 220 -24.89 11.03 17.38
CA ASN A 220 -25.62 10.40 18.50
C ASN A 220 -26.79 9.50 18.04
N ASN A 221 -26.52 8.62 17.08
CA ASN A 221 -27.49 7.69 16.48
C ASN A 221 -28.70 8.35 15.78
N ARG A 222 -28.59 9.64 15.42
CA ARG A 222 -29.62 10.35 14.65
C ARG A 222 -29.03 10.85 13.35
N VAL A 223 -29.79 10.72 12.27
CA VAL A 223 -29.49 11.41 11.02
C VAL A 223 -29.71 12.91 11.26
N VAL A 224 -28.64 13.69 11.20
CA VAL A 224 -28.68 15.15 11.35
C VAL A 224 -28.63 15.87 10.00
N TYR A 225 -28.29 15.16 8.93
CA TYR A 225 -28.39 15.60 7.55
C TYR A 225 -28.46 14.39 6.62
N GLU A 226 -29.30 14.46 5.60
CA GLU A 226 -29.32 13.55 4.47
C GLU A 226 -29.66 14.35 3.22
N GLY A 227 -28.90 14.14 2.14
CA GLY A 227 -29.08 14.92 0.92
C GLY A 227 -27.90 14.77 -0.01
N GLY A 228 -27.71 15.77 -0.86
CA GLY A 228 -26.59 15.80 -1.79
C GLY A 228 -26.24 17.21 -2.24
N VAL A 229 -25.15 17.27 -2.98
CA VAL A 229 -24.63 18.48 -3.60
C VAL A 229 -24.40 18.18 -5.09
N GLY A 230 -24.61 19.19 -5.94
CA GLY A 230 -24.41 19.06 -7.38
C GLY A 230 -25.61 18.41 -8.09
N VAL A 231 -25.33 17.81 -9.25
CA VAL A 231 -26.35 17.28 -10.16
C VAL A 231 -26.14 15.79 -10.43
N ARG A 232 -27.22 15.11 -10.78
CA ARG A 232 -27.23 13.66 -11.05
C ARG A 232 -26.47 13.28 -12.31
N GLU A 233 -26.40 14.19 -13.26
CA GLU A 233 -25.82 13.94 -14.59
C GLU A 233 -25.15 15.20 -15.12
N LEU A 234 -23.97 15.04 -15.71
CA LEU A 234 -23.23 16.13 -16.31
C LEU A 234 -24.04 16.78 -17.44
N GLY A 235 -24.16 18.11 -17.41
CA GLY A 235 -24.93 18.87 -18.40
C GLY A 235 -26.44 18.93 -18.14
N LYS A 236 -26.95 18.29 -17.08
CA LYS A 236 -28.34 18.40 -16.64
C LYS A 236 -28.46 19.23 -15.35
N SER A 237 -29.67 19.71 -15.08
CA SER A 237 -29.97 20.54 -13.91
C SER A 237 -30.57 19.76 -12.73
N THR A 238 -30.91 18.48 -12.90
CA THR A 238 -31.55 17.70 -11.84
C THR A 238 -30.59 17.52 -10.65
N PRO A 239 -30.92 18.04 -9.46
CA PRO A 239 -30.03 17.98 -8.31
C PRO A 239 -29.91 16.57 -7.75
N VAL A 240 -28.79 16.30 -7.08
CA VAL A 240 -28.70 15.16 -6.17
C VAL A 240 -29.45 15.49 -4.89
N ASP A 241 -30.31 14.59 -4.45
CA ASP A 241 -31.08 14.67 -3.21
C ASP A 241 -30.94 13.37 -2.38
N ALA A 242 -31.64 13.31 -1.24
CA ALA A 242 -31.62 12.17 -0.33
C ALA A 242 -32.16 10.86 -0.95
N ASN A 243 -32.93 10.95 -2.04
CA ASN A 243 -33.53 9.81 -2.73
C ASN A 243 -32.81 9.41 -4.01
N THR A 244 -31.72 10.12 -4.35
CA THR A 244 -30.95 9.85 -5.55
C THR A 244 -30.21 8.52 -5.41
N LEU A 245 -30.53 7.56 -6.27
CA LEU A 245 -29.89 6.26 -6.30
C LEU A 245 -28.56 6.31 -7.07
N PHE A 246 -27.52 5.76 -6.44
CA PHE A 246 -26.21 5.55 -7.03
C PHE A 246 -25.92 4.05 -7.15
N MET A 247 -25.03 3.66 -8.05
CA MET A 247 -24.50 2.30 -8.07
C MET A 247 -23.65 2.06 -6.81
N ALA A 248 -24.15 1.24 -5.89
CA ALA A 248 -23.51 1.02 -4.58
C ALA A 248 -22.16 0.27 -4.64
N ALA A 249 -21.85 -0.41 -5.75
CA ALA A 249 -20.59 -1.14 -5.97
C ALA A 249 -20.19 -2.01 -4.76
N SER A 250 -18.92 -1.96 -4.31
CA SER A 250 -18.41 -2.80 -3.21
C SER A 250 -19.08 -2.53 -1.85
N ASN A 251 -19.89 -1.49 -1.68
CA ASN A 251 -20.67 -1.28 -0.45
C ASN A 251 -21.67 -2.41 -0.20
N THR A 252 -22.12 -3.10 -1.26
CA THR A 252 -23.00 -4.27 -1.16
C THR A 252 -22.37 -5.41 -0.35
N LYS A 253 -21.03 -5.52 -0.29
CA LYS A 253 -20.34 -6.58 0.48
C LYS A 253 -20.67 -6.52 1.97
N GLY A 254 -20.71 -5.32 2.55
CA GLY A 254 -21.08 -5.12 3.95
C GLY A 254 -22.52 -5.53 4.21
N MET A 255 -23.43 -5.20 3.29
CA MET A 255 -24.85 -5.61 3.37
C MET A 255 -25.00 -7.13 3.28
N THR A 256 -24.33 -7.80 2.33
CA THR A 256 -24.34 -9.27 2.21
C THR A 256 -23.78 -9.94 3.46
N THR A 257 -22.69 -9.41 4.01
CA THR A 257 -22.09 -9.94 5.25
C THR A 257 -23.03 -9.79 6.44
N LEU A 258 -23.75 -8.66 6.53
CA LEU A 258 -24.79 -8.46 7.54
C LEU A 258 -25.92 -9.49 7.41
N LEU A 259 -26.38 -9.80 6.19
CA LEU A 259 -27.40 -10.83 5.97
C LEU A 259 -26.94 -12.21 6.46
N LEU A 260 -25.67 -12.58 6.20
CA LEU A 260 -25.08 -13.82 6.73
C LEU A 260 -25.01 -13.78 8.26
N ALA A 261 -24.56 -12.67 8.86
CA ALA A 261 -24.50 -12.50 10.30
C ALA A 261 -25.86 -12.65 10.98
N ARG A 262 -26.95 -12.17 10.35
CA ARG A 262 -28.32 -12.35 10.86
C ARG A 262 -28.74 -13.82 10.87
N LEU A 263 -28.33 -14.62 9.88
CA LEU A 263 -28.58 -16.06 9.87
C LEU A 263 -27.78 -16.78 10.95
N VAL A 264 -26.55 -16.34 11.20
CA VAL A 264 -25.71 -16.87 12.29
C VAL A 264 -26.32 -16.55 13.66
N ASP A 265 -26.73 -15.30 13.89
CA ASP A 265 -27.41 -14.87 15.11
C ASP A 265 -28.72 -15.66 15.36
N ALA A 266 -29.46 -15.95 14.28
CA ALA A 266 -30.64 -16.80 14.32
C ALA A 266 -30.34 -18.32 14.42
N LYS A 267 -29.06 -18.72 14.55
CA LYS A 267 -28.59 -20.12 14.61
C LYS A 267 -29.00 -20.98 13.40
N LYS A 268 -29.20 -20.36 12.24
CA LYS A 268 -29.50 -21.04 10.95
C LYS A 268 -28.27 -21.34 10.12
N LEU A 269 -27.14 -20.77 10.51
CA LEU A 269 -25.84 -20.84 9.84
C LEU A 269 -24.77 -20.75 10.94
N ALA A 270 -23.58 -21.31 10.73
CA ALA A 270 -22.41 -21.01 11.56
C ALA A 270 -21.24 -20.54 10.68
N TRP A 271 -20.35 -19.72 11.24
CA TRP A 271 -19.22 -19.16 10.49
C TRP A 271 -18.20 -20.21 10.07
N ASP A 272 -18.02 -21.22 10.90
CA ASP A 272 -17.17 -22.41 10.73
C ASP A 272 -17.91 -23.58 10.06
N GLN A 273 -19.18 -23.39 9.66
CA GLN A 273 -19.91 -24.39 8.89
C GLN A 273 -19.36 -24.47 7.47
N GLN A 274 -19.24 -25.69 6.94
CA GLN A 274 -18.85 -25.88 5.54
C GLN A 274 -19.94 -25.39 4.59
N VAL A 275 -19.55 -24.64 3.56
CA VAL A 275 -20.50 -24.09 2.58
C VAL A 275 -21.23 -25.20 1.84
N SER A 276 -20.57 -26.33 1.58
CA SER A 276 -21.18 -27.52 0.96
C SER A 276 -22.27 -28.19 1.82
N GLU A 277 -22.33 -27.91 3.12
CA GLU A 277 -23.44 -28.35 3.97
C GLU A 277 -24.69 -27.50 3.78
N VAL A 278 -24.48 -26.19 3.63
CA VAL A 278 -25.52 -25.17 3.45
C VAL A 278 -26.06 -25.17 2.01
N TYR A 279 -25.16 -25.33 1.05
CA TYR A 279 -25.46 -25.35 -0.38
C TYR A 279 -24.78 -26.55 -1.04
N LYS A 280 -25.51 -27.65 -1.17
CA LYS A 280 -24.98 -28.97 -1.61
C LYS A 280 -24.30 -28.95 -2.98
N SER A 281 -24.69 -28.01 -3.85
CA SER A 281 -24.11 -27.84 -5.19
C SER A 281 -22.91 -26.88 -5.23
N PHE A 282 -22.45 -26.38 -4.07
CA PHE A 282 -21.29 -25.51 -3.99
C PHE A 282 -20.04 -26.21 -4.50
N LYS A 283 -19.27 -25.51 -5.33
CA LYS A 283 -17.97 -25.94 -5.83
C LYS A 283 -17.05 -24.73 -5.93
N LEU A 284 -15.82 -24.89 -5.47
CA LEU A 284 -14.75 -23.93 -5.62
C LEU A 284 -13.46 -24.70 -5.92
N GLY A 285 -12.85 -24.44 -7.06
CA GLY A 285 -11.65 -25.16 -7.48
C GLY A 285 -11.87 -26.67 -7.53
N ASP A 286 -10.96 -27.42 -6.91
CA ASP A 286 -11.06 -28.87 -6.81
C ASP A 286 -11.92 -29.36 -5.62
N ALA A 287 -12.03 -30.69 -5.50
CA ALA A 287 -12.83 -31.32 -4.47
C ALA A 287 -12.27 -31.12 -3.05
N GLU A 288 -10.96 -30.90 -2.90
CA GLU A 288 -10.32 -30.65 -1.62
C GLU A 288 -10.63 -29.23 -1.16
N THR A 289 -10.34 -28.24 -2.01
CA THR A 289 -10.69 -26.84 -1.81
C THR A 289 -12.18 -26.69 -1.48
N THR A 290 -13.06 -27.33 -2.26
CA THR A 290 -14.52 -27.27 -2.02
C THR A 290 -14.91 -27.79 -0.63
N ARG A 291 -14.21 -28.79 -0.08
CA ARG A 291 -14.51 -29.37 1.24
C ARG A 291 -14.05 -28.48 2.39
N GLU A 292 -13.07 -27.62 2.19
CA GLU A 292 -12.47 -26.78 3.24
C GLU A 292 -13.09 -25.37 3.32
N VAL A 293 -13.92 -24.99 2.34
CA VAL A 293 -14.53 -23.67 2.32
C VAL A 293 -15.68 -23.59 3.34
N GLU A 294 -15.37 -22.94 4.46
CA GLU A 294 -16.33 -22.52 5.47
C GLU A 294 -17.03 -21.20 5.11
N VAL A 295 -18.18 -20.91 5.73
CA VAL A 295 -18.96 -19.69 5.49
C VAL A 295 -18.14 -18.42 5.71
N LYS A 296 -17.27 -18.38 6.73
CA LYS A 296 -16.39 -17.22 7.00
C LYS A 296 -15.42 -16.94 5.85
N HIS A 297 -15.01 -17.97 5.10
CA HIS A 297 -14.11 -17.82 3.96
C HIS A 297 -14.73 -16.98 2.84
N LEU A 298 -16.07 -16.98 2.71
CA LEU A 298 -16.79 -16.21 1.69
C LEU A 298 -16.71 -14.68 1.89
N VAL A 299 -16.39 -14.21 3.10
CA VAL A 299 -16.44 -12.78 3.46
C VAL A 299 -15.13 -12.20 3.99
N CYS A 300 -14.17 -13.03 4.37
CA CYS A 300 -12.84 -12.61 4.86
C CYS A 300 -11.89 -12.12 3.75
N ALA A 301 -12.22 -12.37 2.47
CA ALA A 301 -11.30 -12.23 1.34
C ALA A 301 -9.99 -13.05 1.51
N CYS A 302 -10.11 -14.27 2.02
CA CYS A 302 -8.99 -15.15 2.38
C CYS A 302 -8.99 -16.51 1.66
N THR A 303 -9.83 -16.68 0.64
CA THR A 303 -9.89 -17.90 -0.20
C THR A 303 -8.83 -17.96 -1.30
N GLY A 304 -8.01 -16.91 -1.45
CA GLY A 304 -6.97 -16.83 -2.48
C GLY A 304 -7.49 -16.71 -3.92
N LEU A 305 -8.77 -16.35 -4.12
CA LEU A 305 -9.34 -16.29 -5.47
C LEU A 305 -8.74 -15.15 -6.31
N PRO A 306 -8.38 -15.41 -7.58
CA PRO A 306 -7.95 -14.37 -8.51
C PRO A 306 -9.10 -13.39 -8.81
N ARG A 307 -8.74 -12.15 -9.18
CA ARG A 307 -9.74 -11.14 -9.54
C ARG A 307 -10.47 -11.52 -10.84
N GLN A 308 -11.75 -11.13 -10.92
CA GLN A 308 -12.63 -11.30 -12.09
C GLN A 308 -13.51 -10.05 -12.32
N ASP A 309 -13.02 -8.89 -11.86
CA ASP A 309 -13.83 -7.67 -11.80
C ASP A 309 -14.15 -7.15 -13.22
N MET A 310 -13.26 -7.37 -14.17
CA MET A 310 -13.33 -6.79 -15.52
C MET A 310 -14.33 -7.53 -16.40
N GLU A 311 -14.36 -8.86 -16.32
CA GLU A 311 -15.34 -9.68 -17.01
C GLU A 311 -16.74 -9.32 -16.52
N TRP A 312 -16.92 -9.21 -15.20
CA TRP A 312 -18.18 -8.74 -14.63
C TRP A 312 -18.53 -7.32 -15.09
N LEU A 313 -17.62 -6.34 -15.00
CA LEU A 313 -17.92 -4.94 -15.31
C LEU A 313 -18.34 -4.74 -16.77
N PHE A 314 -17.68 -5.41 -17.73
CA PHE A 314 -17.97 -5.24 -19.15
C PHE A 314 -19.01 -6.21 -19.71
N ASN A 315 -19.24 -7.35 -19.05
CA ASN A 315 -20.22 -8.35 -19.49
C ASN A 315 -21.36 -8.60 -18.49
N PHE A 316 -21.60 -7.70 -17.52
CA PHE A 316 -22.58 -7.91 -16.43
C PHE A 316 -23.96 -8.37 -16.91
N LYS A 317 -24.42 -7.92 -18.08
CA LYS A 317 -25.70 -8.33 -18.68
C LYS A 317 -25.79 -9.83 -18.99
N LYS A 318 -24.65 -10.50 -19.15
CA LYS A 318 -24.53 -11.94 -19.42
C LYS A 318 -24.36 -12.75 -18.14
N TYR A 319 -24.12 -12.09 -17.00
CA TYR A 319 -23.96 -12.77 -15.72
C TYR A 319 -25.30 -12.94 -15.01
N ASN A 320 -25.52 -14.13 -14.46
CA ASN A 320 -26.59 -14.44 -13.55
C ASN A 320 -26.01 -15.30 -12.41
N PRO A 321 -26.76 -15.55 -11.32
CA PRO A 321 -26.22 -16.32 -10.20
C PRO A 321 -25.63 -17.68 -10.63
N ALA A 322 -26.29 -18.40 -11.53
CA ALA A 322 -25.81 -19.70 -12.00
C ALA A 322 -24.47 -19.58 -12.76
N SER A 323 -24.30 -18.58 -13.62
CA SER A 323 -23.03 -18.39 -14.33
C SER A 323 -21.89 -17.99 -13.38
N THR A 324 -22.17 -17.27 -12.29
CA THR A 324 -21.19 -17.00 -11.23
C THR A 324 -20.75 -18.29 -10.52
N PHE A 325 -21.69 -19.19 -10.18
CA PHE A 325 -21.32 -20.48 -9.58
C PHE A 325 -20.52 -21.37 -10.55
N THR A 326 -20.84 -21.36 -11.85
CA THR A 326 -20.05 -22.06 -12.86
C THR A 326 -18.64 -21.47 -13.00
N LEU A 327 -18.48 -20.15 -12.91
CA LEU A 327 -17.16 -19.52 -12.92
C LEU A 327 -16.36 -19.94 -11.68
N LEU A 328 -16.97 -19.86 -10.51
CA LEU A 328 -16.35 -20.26 -9.24
C LEU A 328 -15.91 -21.73 -9.24
N SER A 329 -16.72 -22.63 -9.80
CA SER A 329 -16.40 -24.06 -9.85
C SER A 329 -15.17 -24.39 -10.70
N ASN A 330 -14.75 -23.49 -11.58
CA ASN A 330 -13.59 -23.65 -12.45
C ASN A 330 -12.39 -22.82 -11.99
N MET A 331 -12.51 -22.08 -10.88
CA MET A 331 -11.50 -21.16 -10.39
C MET A 331 -10.63 -21.81 -9.33
N GLN A 332 -9.32 -21.78 -9.53
CA GLN A 332 -8.36 -22.22 -8.53
C GLN A 332 -7.86 -21.04 -7.70
N PRO A 333 -7.82 -21.16 -6.35
CA PRO A 333 -7.05 -20.25 -5.51
C PRO A 333 -5.60 -20.12 -6.00
N THR A 334 -5.04 -18.92 -5.92
CA THR A 334 -3.67 -18.62 -6.36
C THR A 334 -2.71 -18.32 -5.21
N SER A 335 -3.21 -18.20 -3.98
CA SER A 335 -2.45 -17.87 -2.77
C SER A 335 -2.97 -18.62 -1.56
#